data_AF-A0A101HMD9-F1
#
_entry.id   AF-A0A101HMD9-F1
#
_cell.length_a   1.000
_cell.length_b   1.000
_cell.length_c   1.000
_cell.angle_alpha   90.00
_cell.angle_beta   90.00
_cell.angle_gamma   90.00
#
_symmetry.space_group_name_H-M   'P 1'
#
loop_
_entity.id
_entity.type
_entity.pdbx_description
1 polymer ?
#
loop_
_entity_poly.entity_id
_entity_poly.type
_entity_poly.pdbx_seq_one_letter_code
_entity_poly.pdbx_strand_id
1 'polypeptide(L)'
;MNTAKITQDITCFSANDTQLKMFENIWDIPQGVSYNCYLIQDKQNVLIDTVEERFSQELLRELQQVLGNKLLDTLIINHMEPDHSG
;
A
#
# COMPACT_ATOMS: atom_id res chain seq x y z
N MET A 1 -9.28 2.75 0.86
CA MET A 1 -8.33 1.63 0.88
C MET A 1 -9.09 0.34 1.15
N ASN A 2 -8.76 -0.70 0.40
CA ASN A 2 -9.29 -2.04 0.60
C ASN A 2 -8.21 -2.90 1.26
N THR A 3 -8.53 -3.48 2.42
CA THR A 3 -7.60 -4.29 3.22
C THR A 3 -8.03 -5.74 3.17
N ALA A 4 -7.14 -6.62 2.69
CA ALA A 4 -7.45 -8.03 2.49
C ALA A 4 -6.35 -8.94 3.05
N LYS A 5 -6.75 -9.96 3.83
CA LYS A 5 -5.84 -11.05 4.18
C LYS A 5 -5.63 -11.96 2.97
N ILE A 6 -4.39 -12.06 2.52
CA ILE A 6 -3.99 -12.95 1.42
C ILE A 6 -3.64 -14.33 1.97
N THR A 7 -2.92 -14.36 3.09
CA THR A 7 -2.64 -15.57 3.86
C THR A 7 -2.86 -15.29 5.35
N GLN A 8 -2.51 -16.24 6.21
CA GLN A 8 -2.56 -16.02 7.66
C GLN A 8 -1.67 -14.85 8.11
N ASP A 9 -0.51 -14.70 7.46
CA ASP A 9 0.58 -13.80 7.87
C ASP A 9 0.76 -12.60 6.90
N ILE A 10 0.06 -12.59 5.77
CA ILE A 10 0.19 -11.54 4.74
C ILE A 10 -1.14 -10.79 4.58
N THR A 11 -1.07 -9.48 4.77
CA THR A 11 -2.16 -8.54 4.50
C THR A 11 -1.78 -7.63 3.34
N CYS A 12 -2.67 -7.52 2.36
CA CYS A 12 -2.56 -6.58 1.24
C CYS A 12 -3.41 -5.35 1.54
N PHE A 13 -2.84 -4.16 1.31
CA PHE A 13 -3.55 -2.90 1.30
C PHE A 13 -3.58 -2.37 -0.12
N SER A 14 -4.78 -2.11 -0.63
CA SER A 14 -4.99 -1.61 -1.99
C SER A 14 -5.66 -0.24 -1.98
N ALA A 15 -4.92 0.78 -2.41
CA ALA A 15 -5.47 2.09 -2.74
C ALA A 15 -5.95 2.09 -4.19
N ASN A 16 -7.27 1.91 -4.39
CA ASN A 16 -7.87 1.89 -5.72
C ASN A 16 -8.18 3.31 -6.18
N ASP A 17 -7.39 3.83 -7.13
CA ASP A 17 -7.57 5.15 -7.70
C ASP A 17 -8.35 5.05 -9.03
N THR A 18 -9.65 5.33 -8.96
CA THR A 18 -10.53 5.46 -10.13
C THR A 18 -10.61 6.89 -10.66
N GLN A 19 -9.97 7.85 -9.99
CA GLN A 19 -9.95 9.26 -10.38
C GLN A 19 -8.84 9.54 -11.40
N LEU A 20 -7.68 8.88 -11.27
CA LEU A 20 -6.61 8.95 -12.27
C LEU A 20 -7.12 8.48 -13.64
N LYS A 21 -6.93 9.29 -14.67
CA LYS A 21 -7.41 9.01 -16.04
C LYS A 21 -6.31 8.58 -16.99
N MET A 22 -5.07 8.98 -16.71
CA MET A 22 -3.92 8.65 -17.53
C MET A 22 -2.78 8.15 -16.65
N PHE A 23 -2.24 6.99 -16.99
CA PHE A 23 -0.99 6.49 -16.41
C PHE A 23 0.20 7.20 -17.09
N GLU A 24 1.13 7.71 -16.28
CA GLU A 24 2.25 8.57 -16.71
C GLU A 24 1.85 9.74 -17.61
N ASN A 25 0.58 10.17 -17.55
CA ASN A 25 0.01 11.18 -18.46
C ASN A 25 0.10 10.80 -19.96
N ILE A 26 0.24 9.50 -20.27
CA ILE A 26 0.41 8.98 -21.64
C ILE A 26 -0.67 7.95 -21.99
N TRP A 27 -0.94 6.98 -21.11
CA TRP A 27 -1.84 5.86 -21.39
C TRP A 27 -3.18 6.00 -20.69
N ASP A 28 -4.28 5.91 -21.43
CA ASP A 28 -5.62 5.90 -20.86
C ASP A 28 -5.84 4.68 -19.96
N ILE A 29 -6.37 4.93 -18.76
CA ILE A 29 -6.71 3.92 -17.75
C ILE A 29 -8.17 4.06 -17.32
N PRO A 30 -9.13 3.63 -18.16
CA PRO A 30 -10.55 3.87 -17.91
C PRO A 30 -11.09 3.17 -16.65
N GLN A 31 -10.42 2.11 -16.17
CA GLN A 31 -10.74 1.42 -14.93
C GLN A 31 -9.94 1.94 -13.72
N GLY A 32 -9.02 2.90 -13.92
CA GLY A 32 -8.11 3.37 -12.89
C GLY A 32 -6.94 2.43 -12.63
N VAL A 33 -6.27 2.64 -11.49
CA VAL A 33 -5.11 1.86 -11.02
C VAL A 33 -5.27 1.46 -9.56
N SER A 34 -4.41 0.57 -9.08
CA SER A 34 -4.32 0.22 -7.67
C SER A 34 -2.88 0.28 -7.21
N TYR A 35 -2.63 1.07 -6.17
CA TYR A 35 -1.36 1.07 -5.46
C TYR A 35 -1.45 0.05 -4.34
N ASN A 36 -0.61 -0.97 -4.40
CA ASN A 36 -0.66 -2.10 -3.47
C ASN A 36 0.61 -2.15 -2.64
N CYS A 37 0.45 -2.31 -1.33
CA CYS A 37 1.54 -2.64 -0.42
C CYS A 37 1.16 -3.83 0.46
N TYR A 38 2.17 -4.49 1.02
CA TYR A 38 2.00 -5.77 1.71
C TYR A 38 2.63 -5.74 3.09
N LEU A 39 1.84 -6.00 4.12
CA LEU A 39 2.34 -6.24 5.47
C LEU A 39 2.48 -7.73 5.71
N ILE A 40 3.71 -8.16 6.01
CA ILE A 40 4.06 -9.50 6.45
C ILE A 40 4.23 -9.47 7.97
N GLN A 41 3.50 -10.31 8.69
CA GLN A 41 3.51 -10.39 10.15
C GLN A 41 4.00 -11.78 10.60
N ASP A 42 5.30 -11.90 10.85
CA ASP A 42 5.91 -13.13 11.42
C ASP A 42 6.82 -12.73 12.61
N LYS A 43 8.08 -13.19 12.64
CA LYS A 43 9.09 -12.79 13.63
C LYS A 43 9.35 -11.29 13.63
N GLN A 44 9.15 -10.63 12.50
CA GLN A 44 9.20 -9.19 12.32
C GLN A 44 7.98 -8.75 11.51
N ASN A 45 7.49 -7.54 11.78
CA ASN A 45 6.47 -6.87 10.98
C ASN A 45 7.17 -6.09 9.86
N VAL A 46 6.97 -6.53 8.63
CA VAL A 46 7.64 -5.96 7.45
C VAL A 46 6.59 -5.42 6.49
N LEU A 47 6.72 -4.16 6.10
CA LEU A 47 5.93 -3.54 5.05
C LEU A 47 6.75 -3.51 3.76
N ILE A 48 6.17 -4.01 2.68
CA ILE A 48 6.73 -3.96 1.32
C ILE A 48 5.97 -2.91 0.54
N ASP A 49 6.73 -1.93 0.04
CA ASP A 49 6.32 -0.72 -0.68
C ASP A 49 5.34 0.17 0.12
N THR A 50 5.04 1.35 -0.41
CA THR A 50 3.96 2.22 0.09
C THR A 50 2.95 2.47 -1.04
N VAL A 51 2.19 3.56 -0.92
CA VAL A 51 1.19 3.97 -1.88
C VAL A 51 1.47 5.40 -2.27
N GLU A 52 0.84 5.87 -3.34
CA GLU A 52 0.89 7.27 -3.73
C GLU A 52 0.45 8.21 -2.58
N GLU A 53 1.11 9.36 -2.46
CA GLU A 53 1.05 10.28 -1.31
C GLU A 53 -0.37 10.63 -0.87
N ARG A 54 -1.33 10.80 -1.80
CA ARG A 54 -2.73 11.12 -1.46
C ARG A 54 -3.41 10.04 -0.60
N PHE A 55 -2.89 8.81 -0.62
CA PHE A 55 -3.40 7.68 0.16
C PHE A 55 -2.57 7.38 1.41
N SER A 56 -1.45 8.09 1.66
CA SER A 56 -0.54 7.86 2.79
C SER A 56 -1.26 7.87 4.15
N GLN A 57 -2.12 8.85 4.38
CA GLN A 57 -2.89 8.97 5.63
C GLN A 57 -3.90 7.83 5.81
N GLU A 58 -4.44 7.30 4.72
CA GLU A 58 -5.32 6.15 4.78
C GLU A 58 -4.53 4.88 5.11
N LEU A 59 -3.38 4.69 4.46
CA LEU A 59 -2.47 3.58 4.73
C LEU A 59 -2.02 3.57 6.20
N LEU A 60 -1.61 4.72 6.75
CA LEU A 60 -1.19 4.82 8.14
C LEU A 60 -2.30 4.43 9.12
N ARG A 61 -3.56 4.79 8.84
CA ARG A 61 -4.71 4.39 9.67
C ARG A 61 -4.94 2.87 9.62
N GLU A 62 -4.89 2.28 8.42
CA GLU A 62 -5.06 0.83 8.24
C GLU A 62 -3.92 0.04 8.90
N LEU A 63 -2.67 0.49 8.73
CA LEU A 63 -1.51 -0.10 9.39
C LEU A 63 -1.64 -0.05 10.90
N GLN A 64 -2.06 1.09 11.46
CA GLN A 64 -2.27 1.22 12.90
C GLN A 64 -3.35 0.26 13.42
N GLN A 65 -4.43 0.06 12.66
CA GLN A 65 -5.47 -0.90 13.02
C GLN A 65 -4.97 -2.36 12.98
N VAL A 66 -4.20 -2.73 11.94
CA VAL A 66 -3.72 -4.11 11.74
C VAL A 66 -2.55 -4.46 12.68
N LEU A 67 -1.65 -3.52 12.94
CA LEU A 67 -0.52 -3.71 13.86
C LEU A 67 -0.92 -3.57 15.33
N GLY A 68 -1.95 -2.78 15.63
CA GLY A 68 -2.36 -2.48 16.99
C GLY A 68 -1.23 -1.80 17.77
N ASN A 69 -0.70 -2.48 18.79
CA ASN A 69 0.41 -1.98 19.60
C ASN A 69 1.79 -2.49 19.11
N LYS A 70 1.84 -3.31 18.06
CA LYS A 70 3.10 -3.81 17.51
C LYS A 70 3.78 -2.71 16.69
N LEU A 71 5.11 -2.69 16.69
CA LEU A 71 5.89 -1.78 15.86
C LEU A 71 6.08 -2.38 14.45
N LEU A 72 6.19 -1.50 13.45
CA LEU A 72 6.71 -1.87 12.15
C LEU A 72 8.24 -1.94 12.25
N ASP A 73 8.81 -3.11 11.98
CA ASP A 73 10.25 -3.36 12.16
C ASP A 73 11.04 -2.99 10.91
N THR A 74 10.44 -3.15 9.73
CA THR A 74 11.13 -2.92 8.46
C THR A 74 10.18 -2.37 7.40
N LEU A 75 10.67 -1.41 6.65
CA LEU A 75 10.07 -0.93 5.41
C LEU A 75 11.01 -1.30 4.26
N ILE A 76 10.51 -2.10 3.32
CA ILE A 76 11.19 -2.45 2.08
C ILE A 76 10.58 -1.59 0.99
N ILE A 77 11.40 -0.81 0.30
CA ILE A 77 10.99 -0.05 -0.89
C ILE A 77 11.66 -0.70 -2.10
N ASN A 78 10.89 -1.40 -2.91
CA ASN A 78 11.35 -2.03 -4.14
C ASN A 78 11.59 -0.99 -5.24
N HIS A 79 10.80 0.09 -5.22
CA HIS A 79 10.81 1.13 -6.25
C HIS A 79 10.58 2.52 -5.64
N MET A 80 11.35 3.50 -6.11
CA MET A 80 11.42 4.85 -5.51
C MET A 80 10.58 5.90 -6.26
N GLU A 81 9.77 5.50 -7.24
CA GLU A 81 8.84 6.44 -7.85
C GLU A 81 7.75 6.85 -6.83
N PRO A 82 7.29 8.13 -6.87
CA PRO A 82 6.42 8.68 -5.82
C PRO A 82 5.09 7.94 -5.62
N ASP A 83 4.64 7.16 -6.60
CA ASP A 83 3.44 6.36 -6.52
C ASP A 83 3.61 5.04 -5.72
N HIS A 84 4.85 4.71 -5.37
CA HIS A 84 5.24 3.57 -4.54
C HIS A 84 6.02 3.94 -3.28
N SER A 85 6.50 5.19 -3.19
CA SER A 85 7.30 5.71 -2.08
C SER A 85 6.70 6.96 -1.43
N GLY A 86 5.42 7.24 -1.68
CA GLY A 86 4.67 8.37 -1.12
C GLY A 86 4.22 8.17 0.33
#